data_AF-A0A3B9GSD5-F1
#
_entry.id   AF-A0A3B9GSD5-F1
#
_cell.length_a   1.000
_cell.length_b   1.000
_cell.length_c   1.000
_cell.angle_alpha   90.00
_cell.angle_beta   90.00
_cell.angle_gamma   90.00
#
_symmetry.space_group_name_H-M   'P 1'
#
loop_
_entity.id
_entity.type
_entity.pdbx_description
1 polymer ?
#
loop_
_entity_poly.entity_id
_entity_poly.type
_entity_poly.pdbx_seq_one_letter_code
_entity_poly.pdbx_strand_id
1 'polypeptide(L)'
;MRDYHEAMRFIENKAVKEREFFPKNNAMTDVELHSWQDVENPFVEEVIDEKKKRILLYAFEPDWDNRYGFYWENGWFYIYRSGLLLLRFQLKLMPDKTYRIFHLQKSEVSQANVGAMYEALSSLRWNS
;
A
#
# COMPACT_ATOMS: atom_id res chain seq x y z
N MET A 1 6.80 12.58 -38.72
CA MET A 1 7.06 11.53 -37.71
C MET A 1 6.22 11.92 -36.50
N ARG A 2 5.16 11.17 -36.16
CA ARG A 2 4.39 11.47 -34.94
C ARG A 2 5.34 11.29 -33.77
N ASP A 3 5.46 12.32 -32.93
CA ASP A 3 6.40 12.35 -31.83
C ASP A 3 6.05 11.21 -30.86
N TYR A 4 6.89 10.18 -30.85
CA TYR A 4 6.72 9.00 -30.00
C TYR A 4 6.65 9.39 -28.52
N HIS A 5 7.31 10.49 -28.11
CA HIS A 5 7.26 10.96 -26.73
C HIS A 5 5.89 11.51 -26.34
N GLU A 6 5.18 12.20 -27.25
CA GLU A 6 3.81 12.65 -27.00
C GLU A 6 2.85 11.47 -26.90
N ALA A 7 2.99 10.46 -27.77
CA ALA A 7 2.17 9.26 -27.73
C ALA A 7 2.38 8.47 -26.43
N MET A 8 3.63 8.31 -25.99
CA MET A 8 3.96 7.65 -24.71
C MET A 8 3.40 8.42 -23.52
N ARG A 9 3.59 9.75 -23.46
CA ARG A 9 2.99 10.58 -22.39
C ARG A 9 1.48 10.52 -22.36
N PHE A 10 0.83 10.46 -23.51
CA PHE A 10 -0.62 10.33 -23.59
C PHE A 10 -1.10 8.99 -23.02
N ILE A 11 -0.43 7.89 -23.38
CA ILE A 11 -0.72 6.55 -22.87
C ILE A 11 -0.47 6.46 -21.37
N GLU A 12 0.66 6.98 -20.88
CA GLU A 12 1.00 7.03 -19.45
C GLU A 12 -0.03 7.83 -18.66
N ASN A 13 -0.38 9.04 -19.12
CA ASN A 13 -1.38 9.87 -18.44
C ASN A 13 -2.77 9.22 -18.43
N LYS A 14 -3.14 8.52 -19.50
CA LYS A 14 -4.40 7.78 -19.55
C LYS A 14 -4.39 6.59 -18.59
N ALA A 15 -3.31 5.81 -18.57
CA ALA A 15 -3.14 4.67 -17.66
C ALA A 15 -3.11 5.08 -16.18
N VAL A 16 -2.53 6.25 -15.86
CA VAL A 16 -2.58 6.82 -14.51
C VAL A 16 -3.99 7.27 -14.13
N LYS A 17 -4.75 7.87 -15.04
CA LYS A 17 -6.12 8.34 -14.79
C LYS A 17 -7.17 7.24 -14.69
N GLU A 18 -7.01 6.16 -15.47
CA GLU A 18 -7.93 5.02 -15.51
C GLU A 18 -7.59 3.93 -14.49
N ARG A 19 -6.60 4.19 -13.65
CA ARG A 19 -6.12 3.20 -12.69
C ARG A 19 -7.11 2.95 -11.58
N GLU A 20 -7.29 1.68 -11.27
CA GLU A 20 -8.06 1.22 -10.10
C GLU A 20 -7.16 0.95 -8.88
N PHE A 21 -5.86 0.74 -9.08
CA PHE A 21 -4.89 0.46 -8.01
C PHE A 21 -3.45 0.88 -8.37
N PHE A 22 -2.62 1.13 -7.36
CA PHE A 22 -1.18 1.37 -7.50
C PHE A 22 -0.40 0.05 -7.72
N PRO A 23 0.50 -0.07 -8.70
CA PRO A 23 1.07 -1.34 -9.14
C PRO A 23 2.33 -1.67 -8.34
N LYS A 24 2.59 -2.94 -8.15
CA LYS A 24 3.87 -3.43 -7.63
C LYS A 24 5.08 -2.88 -8.41
N ASN A 25 5.02 -2.82 -9.73
CA ASN A 25 6.15 -2.41 -10.58
C ASN A 25 6.59 -0.96 -10.34
N ASN A 26 5.70 -0.09 -9.87
CA ASN A 26 6.07 1.29 -9.51
C ASN A 26 6.62 1.37 -8.08
N ALA A 27 6.37 0.37 -7.23
CA ALA A 27 6.95 0.31 -5.89
C ALA A 27 8.42 -0.14 -5.90
N MET A 28 8.94 -0.62 -7.04
CA MET A 28 10.31 -1.16 -7.18
C MET A 28 10.68 -2.18 -6.09
N THR A 29 9.71 -3.00 -5.68
CA THR A 29 9.88 -4.01 -4.61
C THR A 29 9.60 -5.41 -5.15
N ASP A 30 10.30 -6.41 -4.60
CA ASP A 30 10.11 -7.81 -4.97
C ASP A 30 9.64 -8.63 -3.76
N VAL A 31 8.34 -8.92 -3.71
CA VAL A 31 7.68 -9.66 -2.61
C VAL A 31 8.25 -11.06 -2.44
N GLU A 32 8.67 -11.71 -3.53
CA GLU A 32 9.08 -13.12 -3.53
C GLU A 32 10.45 -13.32 -2.86
N LEU A 33 11.22 -12.24 -2.66
CA LEU A 33 12.51 -12.27 -2.00
C LEU A 33 12.41 -12.20 -0.46
N HIS A 34 11.22 -11.91 0.08
CA HIS A 34 11.03 -11.69 1.51
C HIS A 34 10.40 -12.88 2.21
N SER A 35 10.90 -13.16 3.42
CA SER A 35 10.31 -14.10 4.36
C SER A 35 9.33 -13.36 5.27
N TRP A 36 8.13 -13.91 5.45
CA TRP A 36 7.07 -13.26 6.20
C TRP A 36 6.81 -13.97 7.52
N GLN A 37 6.71 -13.19 8.59
CA GLN A 37 6.42 -13.69 9.93
C GLN A 37 5.14 -13.04 10.46
N ASP A 38 4.22 -13.87 10.98
CA ASP A 38 3.06 -13.39 11.72
C ASP A 38 3.49 -12.60 12.96
N VAL A 39 2.82 -11.47 13.18
CA VAL A 39 3.00 -10.64 14.37
C VAL A 39 1.67 -10.39 15.04
N GLU A 40 1.74 -10.06 16.33
CA GLU A 40 0.56 -9.55 17.03
C GLU A 40 0.00 -8.34 16.29
N ASN A 41 -1.31 -8.35 16.09
CA ASN A 41 -2.03 -7.31 15.35
C ASN A 41 -2.74 -6.40 16.35
N PRO A 42 -2.16 -5.26 16.75
CA PRO A 42 -2.83 -4.31 17.65
C PRO A 42 -3.93 -3.50 16.94
N PHE A 43 -4.11 -3.67 15.62
CA PHE A 43 -5.05 -2.92 14.79
C PHE A 43 -6.35 -3.69 14.50
N VAL A 44 -6.63 -4.77 15.23
CA VAL A 44 -7.84 -5.58 15.03
C VAL A 44 -9.14 -4.78 15.17
N GLU A 45 -9.13 -3.71 15.97
CA GLU A 45 -10.28 -2.82 16.17
C GLU A 45 -10.26 -1.59 15.24
N GLU A 46 -9.21 -1.38 14.45
CA GLU A 46 -9.09 -0.20 13.57
C GLU A 46 -10.14 -0.26 12.45
N VAL A 47 -11.06 0.71 12.46
CA VAL A 47 -12.16 0.78 11.50
C VAL A 47 -11.69 1.39 10.19
N ILE A 48 -11.61 0.56 9.15
CA ILE A 48 -11.36 0.99 7.79
C ILE A 48 -12.71 1.04 7.06
N ASP A 49 -13.23 2.25 6.77
CA ASP A 49 -14.40 2.40 5.92
C ASP A 49 -14.03 2.31 4.42
N GLU A 50 -15.02 2.42 3.54
CA GLU A 50 -14.81 2.34 2.09
C GLU A 50 -13.94 3.48 1.53
N LYS A 51 -14.03 4.71 2.07
CA LYS A 51 -13.16 5.83 1.67
C LYS A 51 -11.71 5.54 2.03
N LYS A 52 -11.50 5.03 3.24
CA LYS A 52 -10.20 4.66 3.79
C LYS A 52 -9.55 3.52 3.01
N LYS A 53 -10.32 2.47 2.70
CA LYS A 53 -9.90 1.37 1.83
C LYS A 53 -9.56 1.86 0.42
N ARG A 54 -10.35 2.78 -0.12
CA ARG A 54 -10.09 3.39 -1.43
C ARG A 54 -8.76 4.15 -1.44
N ILE A 55 -8.46 4.91 -0.38
CA ILE A 55 -7.15 5.57 -0.22
C ILE A 55 -6.01 4.55 -0.19
N LEU A 56 -6.17 3.44 0.55
CA LEU A 56 -5.17 2.36 0.58
C LEU A 56 -4.92 1.72 -0.79
N LEU A 57 -5.97 1.55 -1.61
CA LEU A 57 -5.86 0.99 -2.97
C LEU A 57 -5.16 1.95 -3.95
N TYR A 58 -5.37 3.25 -3.79
CA TYR A 58 -4.82 4.30 -4.65
C TYR A 58 -3.51 4.93 -4.16
N ALA A 59 -3.02 4.51 -2.99
CA ALA A 59 -1.85 5.10 -2.36
C ALA A 59 -0.63 5.14 -3.30
N PHE A 60 0.20 6.15 -3.09
CA PHE A 60 1.18 6.70 -4.02
C PHE A 60 2.62 6.26 -3.69
N GLU A 61 3.57 6.58 -4.56
CA GLU A 61 5.00 6.45 -4.26
C GLU A 61 5.37 7.32 -3.04
N PRO A 62 6.33 6.87 -2.20
CA PRO A 62 6.84 7.69 -1.13
C PRO A 62 7.53 8.93 -1.69
N ASP A 63 7.02 10.13 -1.37
CA ASP A 63 7.67 11.41 -1.65
C ASP A 63 8.50 11.87 -0.42
N TRP A 64 9.18 13.01 -0.51
CA TRP A 64 10.00 13.53 0.60
C TRP A 64 9.21 13.73 1.92
N ASP A 65 7.89 13.90 1.84
CA ASP A 65 6.99 14.09 2.98
C ASP A 65 6.29 12.77 3.40
N ASN A 66 6.01 11.87 2.46
CA ASN A 66 5.34 10.59 2.65
C ASN A 66 6.37 9.46 2.66
N ARG A 67 6.87 9.12 3.84
CA ARG A 67 7.94 8.13 4.01
C ARG A 67 7.55 6.69 3.68
N TYR A 68 6.26 6.39 3.51
CA TYR A 68 5.74 5.05 3.29
C TYR A 68 4.86 5.01 2.05
N GLY A 69 5.08 4.02 1.20
CA GLY A 69 4.20 3.69 0.08
C GLY A 69 3.37 2.46 0.39
N PHE A 70 2.25 2.32 -0.32
CA PHE A 70 1.39 1.14 -0.26
C PHE A 70 1.10 0.60 -1.65
N TYR A 71 0.91 -0.71 -1.75
CA TYR A 71 0.29 -1.32 -2.92
C TYR A 71 -0.48 -2.58 -2.52
N TRP A 72 -1.37 -3.01 -3.39
CA TRP A 72 -2.18 -4.21 -3.19
C TRP A 72 -1.84 -5.29 -4.22
N GLU A 73 -1.57 -6.50 -3.75
CA GLU A 73 -1.28 -7.66 -4.61
C GLU A 73 -1.66 -8.97 -3.90
N ASN A 74 -2.29 -9.89 -4.62
CA ASN A 74 -2.63 -11.25 -4.13
C ASN A 74 -3.40 -11.26 -2.79
N GLY A 75 -4.28 -10.28 -2.57
CA GLY A 75 -5.09 -10.18 -1.35
C GLY A 75 -4.35 -9.59 -0.14
N TRP A 76 -3.16 -9.03 -0.34
CA TRP A 76 -2.36 -8.36 0.68
C TRP A 76 -2.16 -6.89 0.32
N PHE A 77 -2.21 -6.02 1.34
CA PHE A 77 -1.65 -4.68 1.28
C PHE A 77 -0.22 -4.73 1.77
N TYR A 78 0.70 -4.17 1.01
CA TYR A 78 2.12 -4.09 1.35
C TYR A 78 2.46 -2.67 1.76
N ILE A 79 3.27 -2.55 2.80
CA ILE A 79 3.85 -1.28 3.26
C ILE A 79 5.34 -1.33 2.96
N TYR A 80 5.82 -0.32 2.25
CA TYR A 80 7.23 -0.23 1.88
C TYR A 80 7.79 1.16 2.12
N ARG A 81 9.11 1.23 2.29
CA ARG A 81 9.84 2.48 2.47
C ARG A 81 11.22 2.35 1.83
N SER A 82 11.59 3.31 0.98
CA SER A 82 12.90 3.35 0.32
C SER A 82 13.26 2.04 -0.39
N GLY A 83 12.28 1.39 -1.04
CA GLY A 83 12.46 0.11 -1.75
C GLY A 83 12.46 -1.15 -0.87
N LEU A 84 12.33 -1.02 0.45
CA LEU A 84 12.24 -2.16 1.37
C LEU A 84 10.78 -2.48 1.71
N LEU A 85 10.37 -3.73 1.54
CA LEU A 85 9.10 -4.21 2.09
C LEU A 85 9.22 -4.40 3.59
N LEU A 86 8.33 -3.77 4.33
CA LEU A 86 8.35 -3.80 5.79
C LEU A 86 7.27 -4.71 6.33
N LEU A 87 6.04 -4.49 5.91
CA LEU A 87 4.87 -5.15 6.46
C LEU A 87 3.91 -5.54 5.34
N ARG A 88 3.09 -6.55 5.61
CA ARG A 88 1.89 -6.81 4.81
C ARG A 88 0.71 -7.14 5.70
N PHE A 89 -0.47 -6.73 5.29
CA PHE A 89 -1.69 -6.99 6.04
C PHE A 89 -2.88 -7.29 5.13
N GLN A 90 -3.90 -7.93 5.70
CA GLN A 90 -5.14 -8.25 5.00
C GLN A 90 -6.33 -7.57 5.67
N LEU A 91 -7.29 -7.19 4.84
CA LEU A 91 -8.57 -6.62 5.26
C LEU A 91 -9.69 -7.66 5.17
N LYS A 92 -10.54 -7.70 6.18
CA LYS A 92 -11.76 -8.52 6.20
C LYS A 92 -12.98 -7.60 6.26
N LEU A 93 -13.94 -7.84 5.37
CA LEU A 93 -15.24 -7.17 5.39
C LEU A 93 -16.05 -7.66 6.60
N MET A 94 -16.58 -6.72 7.35
CA MET A 94 -17.41 -6.94 8.54
C MET A 94 -18.91 -6.75 8.21
N PRO A 95 -19.83 -7.29 9.03
CA PRO A 95 -21.28 -7.15 8.81
C PRO A 95 -21.78 -5.70 8.77
N ASP A 96 -21.07 -4.77 9.44
CA ASP A 96 -21.35 -3.34 9.46
C ASP A 96 -20.92 -2.61 8.16
N LYS A 97 -20.48 -3.36 7.14
CA LYS A 97 -19.96 -2.86 5.86
C LYS A 97 -18.66 -2.06 5.96
N THR A 98 -17.91 -2.24 7.05
CA THR A 98 -16.54 -1.71 7.20
C THR A 98 -15.53 -2.86 7.13
N TYR A 99 -14.24 -2.52 7.16
CA TYR A 99 -13.15 -3.48 7.09
C TYR A 99 -12.33 -3.43 8.40
N ARG A 100 -11.78 -4.59 8.78
CA ARG A 100 -10.78 -4.70 9.86
C ARG A 100 -9.52 -5.34 9.33
N ILE A 101 -8.40 -4.93 9.93
CA ILE A 101 -7.12 -5.58 9.70
C ILE A 101 -7.13 -6.88 10.49
N PHE A 102 -7.15 -8.02 9.81
CA PHE A 102 -7.30 -9.31 10.49
C PHE A 102 -5.99 -10.12 10.52
N HIS A 103 -5.13 -9.96 9.52
CA HIS A 103 -3.80 -10.54 9.50
C HIS A 103 -2.75 -9.46 9.30
N LEU A 104 -1.65 -9.55 10.05
CA LEU A 104 -0.50 -8.67 9.96
C LEU A 104 0.78 -9.51 10.00
N GLN A 105 1.66 -9.25 9.04
CA GLN A 105 2.96 -9.89 8.93
C GLN A 105 4.05 -8.86 8.73
N LYS A 106 5.25 -9.17 9.22
CA LYS A 106 6.47 -8.40 8.97
C LYS A 106 7.43 -9.19 8.10
N SER A 107 8.23 -8.49 7.31
CA SER A 107 9.38 -9.09 6.62
C SER A 107 10.55 -9.27 7.59
N GLU A 108 11.61 -9.92 7.11
CA GLU A 108 12.86 -10.15 7.82
C GLU A 108 13.77 -8.91 7.94
N VAL A 109 13.46 -7.81 7.23
CA VAL A 109 14.31 -6.61 7.23
C VAL A 109 14.31 -5.96 8.62
N SER A 110 15.45 -5.44 9.06
CA SER A 110 15.62 -4.92 10.43
C SER A 110 14.73 -3.71 10.73
N GLN A 111 14.29 -2.98 9.70
CA GLN A 111 13.40 -1.84 9.80
C GLN A 111 11.93 -2.26 9.96
N ALA A 112 11.58 -3.52 9.69
CA ALA A 112 10.20 -4.00 9.79
C ALA A 112 9.77 -4.15 11.25
N ASN A 113 8.89 -3.25 11.68
CA ASN A 113 8.32 -3.27 13.02
C ASN A 113 6.88 -2.75 12.99
N VAL A 114 6.10 -3.10 14.01
CA VAL A 114 4.67 -2.72 14.11
C VAL A 114 4.49 -1.19 14.18
N GLY A 115 5.46 -0.44 14.71
CA GLY A 115 5.45 1.02 14.71
C GLY A 115 5.43 1.62 13.30
N ALA A 116 6.06 0.95 12.32
CA ALA A 116 5.99 1.38 10.91
C ALA A 116 4.56 1.36 10.37
N MET A 117 3.69 0.49 10.88
CA MET A 117 2.28 0.47 10.51
C MET A 117 1.53 1.69 11.03
N TYR A 118 1.75 2.06 12.29
CA TYR A 118 1.15 3.27 12.87
C TYR A 118 1.53 4.51 12.07
N GLU A 119 2.82 4.66 11.75
CA GLU A 119 3.31 5.79 10.96
C GLU A 119 2.73 5.79 9.54
N ALA A 120 2.72 4.62 8.88
CA ALA A 120 2.21 4.50 7.53
C ALA A 120 0.71 4.81 7.46
N LEU A 121 -0.11 4.23 8.35
CA LEU A 121 -1.54 4.53 8.42
C LEU A 121 -1.76 6.02 8.76
N SER A 122 -0.96 6.62 9.63
CA SER A 122 -1.07 8.04 9.96
C SER A 122 -0.70 8.97 8.79
N SER A 123 0.22 8.54 7.91
CA SER A 123 0.60 9.32 6.72
C SER A 123 -0.47 9.35 5.64
N LEU A 124 -1.36 8.36 5.60
CA LEU A 124 -2.54 8.41 4.76
C LEU A 124 -3.42 9.51 5.33
N ARG A 125 -3.48 10.68 4.69
CA ARG A 125 -4.33 11.78 5.15
C ARG A 125 -5.81 11.38 5.03
N TRP A 126 -6.38 10.79 6.09
CA TRP A 126 -7.79 10.39 6.17
C TRP A 126 -8.77 11.56 5.93
N ASN A 127 -8.25 12.79 6.03
CA ASN A 127 -8.95 14.05 5.84
C ASN A 127 -8.40 14.82 4.63
N SER A 128 -8.96 14.55 3.46
CA SER A 128 -9.29 15.58 2.46
C SER A 128 -10.60 15.22 1.77
#